data_AF-A0A7J7LLE6-F1
#
_entry.id   AF-A0A7J7LLE6-F1
#
_cell.length_a   1.000
_cell.length_b   1.000
_cell.length_c   1.000
_cell.angle_alpha   90.00
_cell.angle_beta   90.00
_cell.angle_gamma   90.00
#
_symmetry.space_group_name_H-M   'P 1'
#
loop_
_entity.id
_entity.type
_entity.pdbx_description
1 polymer ?
#
loop_
_entity_poly.entity_id
_entity_poly.type
_entity_poly.pdbx_seq_one_letter_code
_entity_poly.pdbx_strand_id
1 'polypeptide(L)' 'MTTEFKIPKFKLLFGFDPSKALQECGLVFPFIPRAELDEMVMGLHHDIGVSSGIHKFATEVNEEGTEVVVFTAEYEGEG' A
#
# COMPACT_ATOMS: atom_id res chain seq x y z
N MET A 1 20.49 -38.39 9.24
CA MET A 1 20.92 -37.03 9.62
C MET A 1 19.72 -36.12 9.46
N THR A 2 19.22 -35.55 10.54
CA THR A 2 18.09 -34.61 10.53
C THR A 2 18.63 -33.20 10.44
N THR A 3 18.21 -32.44 9.44
CA THR A 3 18.54 -31.03 9.29
C THR A 3 17.83 -30.23 10.38
N GLU A 4 18.58 -29.41 11.13
CA GLU A 4 17.98 -28.46 12.07
C GLU A 4 17.49 -27.23 11.31
N PHE A 5 16.21 -26.91 11.44
CA PHE A 5 15.61 -25.70 10.90
C PHE A 5 15.60 -24.61 11.99
N LYS A 6 16.26 -23.48 11.74
CA LYS A 6 16.36 -22.36 12.67
C LYS A 6 15.89 -21.08 11.98
N ILE A 7 14.83 -20.47 12.52
CA ILE A 7 14.33 -19.16 12.13
C ILE A 7 14.39 -18.24 13.37
N PRO A 8 14.92 -17.02 13.25
CA PRO A 8 14.90 -16.05 14.34
C PRO A 8 13.49 -15.51 14.57
N LYS A 9 13.17 -15.16 15.82
CA LYS A 9 12.02 -14.31 16.10
C LYS A 9 12.30 -12.89 15.62
N PHE A 10 11.35 -12.26 14.97
CA PHE A 10 11.51 -10.88 14.54
C PHE A 10 10.17 -10.15 14.47
N LYS A 11 10.26 -8.82 14.50
CA LYS A 11 9.16 -7.93 14.16
C LYS A 11 9.59 -7.07 12.97
N LEU A 12 8.72 -6.93 11.98
CA LEU A 12 8.95 -6.10 10.81
C LEU A 12 7.83 -5.07 10.74
N LEU A 13 8.19 -3.79 10.72
CA LEU A 13 7.29 -2.68 10.42
C LEU A 13 7.77 -2.04 9.12
N PHE A 14 6.89 -1.96 8.14
CA PHE A 14 7.21 -1.41 6.84
C PHE A 14 6.06 -0.57 6.32
N GLY A 15 6.38 0.49 5.59
CA GLY A 15 5.41 1.38 4.98
C GLY A 15 5.97 2.01 3.73
N PHE A 16 5.17 2.07 2.67
CA PHE A 16 5.56 2.71 1.42
C PHE A 16 4.36 3.32 0.71
N ASP A 17 4.64 4.23 -0.22
CA ASP A 17 3.65 4.71 -1.18
C ASP A 17 3.58 3.73 -2.36
N PRO A 18 2.44 3.05 -2.57
CA PRO A 18 2.29 2.08 -3.64
C PRO A 18 2.12 2.72 -5.02
N SER A 19 1.94 4.04 -5.13
CA SER A 19 1.55 4.71 -6.38
C SER A 19 2.49 4.40 -7.54
N LYS A 20 3.80 4.46 -7.31
CA LYS A 20 4.79 4.12 -8.35
C LYS A 20 4.73 2.65 -8.76
N ALA A 21 4.62 1.74 -7.80
CA ALA A 21 4.55 0.31 -8.07
C ALA A 21 3.27 -0.05 -8.84
N LEU A 22 2.14 0.58 -8.52
CA LEU A 22 0.87 0.39 -9.22
C LEU A 22 0.94 0.88 -10.67
N GLN A 23 1.57 2.03 -10.90
CA GLN A 23 1.81 2.55 -12.25
C GLN A 23 2.74 1.64 -13.06
N GLU A 24 3.82 1.12 -12.45
CA GLU A 24 4.72 0.13 -13.08
C GLU A 24 4.01 -1.19 -13.41
N CYS A 25 2.99 -1.57 -12.62
CA CYS A 25 2.10 -2.70 -12.90
C CYS A 25 1.01 -2.41 -13.96
N GLY A 26 0.95 -1.19 -14.52
CA GLY A 26 0.01 -0.79 -15.57
C GLY A 26 -1.25 -0.07 -15.08
N LEU A 27 -1.42 0.15 -13.76
CA LEU A 27 -2.51 0.96 -13.21
C LEU A 27 -2.09 2.43 -13.19
N VAL A 28 -2.26 3.11 -14.32
CA VAL A 28 -1.80 4.50 -14.53
C VAL A 28 -2.93 5.52 -14.40
N PHE A 29 -4.14 5.20 -14.91
CA PHE A 29 -5.25 6.13 -15.03
C PHE A 29 -5.71 6.82 -13.73
N PRO A 30 -5.71 6.17 -12.55
CA PRO A 30 -6.06 6.87 -11.32
C PRO A 30 -5.08 7.97 -10.91
N PHE A 31 -3.83 7.95 -11.41
CA PHE A 31 -2.73 8.81 -10.95
C PHE A 31 -2.42 9.96 -11.92
N ILE A 32 -3.27 10.20 -12.92
CA ILE A 32 -3.09 11.32 -13.88
C ILE A 32 -4.08 12.45 -13.58
N PRO A 33 -3.76 13.70 -13.95
CA PRO A 33 -4.74 14.77 -13.97
C PRO A 33 -5.92 14.40 -14.88
N ARG A 34 -7.15 14.62 -14.42
CA ARG A 34 -8.40 14.24 -15.11
C ARG A 34 -8.59 12.72 -15.22
N ALA A 35 -8.25 12.02 -14.14
CA ALA A 35 -8.65 10.63 -13.99
C ALA A 35 -10.18 10.52 -14.12
N GLU A 36 -10.66 9.51 -14.84
CA GLU A 36 -12.09 9.22 -15.03
C GLU A 36 -12.69 8.61 -13.75
N LEU A 37 -12.68 9.36 -12.64
CA LEU A 37 -13.17 8.97 -11.32
C LEU A 37 -14.56 9.55 -11.01
N ASP A 38 -15.31 9.92 -12.05
CA ASP A 38 -16.59 10.63 -11.98
C ASP A 38 -17.68 9.85 -11.22
N GLU A 39 -17.57 8.52 -11.14
CA GLU A 39 -18.49 7.68 -10.34
C GLU A 39 -18.14 7.67 -8.85
N MET A 40 -16.89 7.99 -8.50
CA MET A 40 -16.38 7.97 -7.12
C MET A 40 -16.44 9.34 -6.46
N VAL A 41 -16.45 10.42 -7.24
CA VAL A 41 -16.47 11.80 -6.74
C VAL A 41 -17.64 12.56 -7.35
N MET A 42 -18.52 13.10 -6.51
CA MET A 42 -19.61 13.96 -6.96
C MET A 42 -19.10 15.39 -7.24
N GLY A 43 -19.16 15.86 -8.48
CA GLY A 43 -18.94 17.27 -8.82
C GLY A 43 -18.20 17.50 -10.15
N LEU A 44 -18.30 18.72 -10.69
CA LEU A 44 -17.55 19.17 -11.86
C LEU A 44 -16.13 19.59 -11.46
N HIS A 45 -15.30 18.65 -11.03
CA HIS A 45 -13.90 18.95 -10.78
C HIS A 45 -13.10 18.65 -12.04
N HIS A 46 -12.61 19.71 -12.67
CA HIS A 46 -11.56 19.57 -13.66
C HIS A 46 -10.25 19.34 -12.89
N ASP A 47 -9.64 18.19 -13.13
CA ASP A 47 -8.35 17.72 -12.58
C ASP A 47 -8.42 16.93 -11.24
N ILE A 48 -9.31 15.93 -11.15
CA ILE A 48 -9.24 14.89 -10.09
C ILE A 48 -8.21 13.82 -10.46
N GLY A 49 -7.43 13.38 -9.48
CA GLY A 49 -6.56 12.20 -9.55
C GLY A 49 -6.03 11.82 -8.17
N VAL A 50 -5.64 10.57 -7.99
CA VAL A 50 -4.99 10.07 -6.77
C VAL A 50 -3.55 10.58 -6.74
N SER A 51 -3.21 11.34 -5.70
CA SER A 51 -1.87 11.92 -5.55
C SER A 51 -0.86 10.89 -5.02
N SER A 52 -1.20 10.22 -3.93
CA SER A 52 -0.35 9.20 -3.31
C SER A 52 -1.17 8.23 -2.46
N GLY A 53 -0.58 7.08 -2.15
CA GLY A 53 -1.16 6.11 -1.23
C GLY A 53 -0.23 5.84 -0.04
N ILE A 54 -0.77 5.19 0.97
CA ILE A 54 0.00 4.65 2.08
C ILE A 54 -0.37 3.18 2.22
N HIS A 55 0.60 2.29 2.04
CA HIS A 55 0.50 0.88 2.39
C HIS A 55 1.49 0.56 3.49
N LYS A 56 0.99 0.23 4.68
CA LYS A 56 1.78 -0.10 5.87
C LYS A 56 1.44 -1.51 6.32
N PHE A 57 2.44 -2.25 6.78
CA PHE A 57 2.21 -3.51 7.46
C PHE A 57 3.17 -3.68 8.65
N ALA A 58 2.69 -4.40 9.65
CA ALA A 58 3.45 -4.87 10.78
C ALA A 58 3.30 -6.39 10.87
N THR A 59 4.39 -7.11 11.09
CA THR A 59 4.34 -8.56 11.33
C THR A 59 5.24 -8.94 12.50
N GLU A 60 4.82 -9.96 13.23
CA GLU A 60 5.54 -10.59 14.32
C GLU A 60 5.62 -12.10 14.06
N VAL A 61 6.84 -12.63 14.08
CA VAL A 61 7.12 -14.06 13.95
C VAL A 61 7.70 -14.57 15.26
N ASN A 62 7.04 -15.56 15.84
CA ASN A 62 7.43 -16.24 17.06
C ASN A 62 7.16 -17.76 16.96
N GLU A 63 7.37 -18.51 18.04
CA GLU A 63 7.14 -19.96 18.06
C GLU A 63 5.66 -20.36 18.07
N GLU A 64 4.76 -19.45 18.43
CA GLU A 64 3.31 -19.68 18.42
C GLU A 64 2.74 -19.50 17.00
N GLY A 65 3.38 -18.68 16.16
CA GLY A 65 3.00 -18.49 14.77
C GLY A 65 3.47 -17.16 14.17
N THR A 66 2.70 -16.66 13.21
CA THR A 66 2.94 -15.36 12.56
C THR A 66 1.69 -14.50 12.64
N GLU A 67 1.82 -13.33 13.26
CA GLU A 67 0.79 -12.31 13.30
C GLU A 67 1.11 -11.22 12.29
N VAL A 68 0.11 -10.75 11.54
CA VAL A 68 0.26 -9.70 10.52
C VAL A 68 -0.89 -8.71 10.62
N VAL A 69 -0.57 -7.42 10.60
CA VAL A 69 -1.53 -6.32 10.52
C VAL A 69 -1.17 -5.45 9.33
N VAL A 70 -2.15 -5.12 8.50
CA VAL A 70 -1.97 -4.34 7.25
C VAL A 70 -2.95 -3.17 7.22
N PHE A 71 -2.47 -2.02 6.80
CA PHE A 71 -3.25 -0.79 6.65
C PHE A 71 -2.99 -0.19 5.26
N THR A 72 -4.05 0.09 4.52
CA THR A 72 -3.97 0.77 3.22
C THR A 72 -4.93 1.95 3.23
N ALA A 73 -4.45 3.13 2.82
CA ALA A 73 -5.25 4.34 2.72
C ALA A 73 -4.76 5.21 1.55
N GLU A 74 -5.64 6.05 1.05
CA GLU A 74 -5.28 7.20 0.22
C GLU A 74 -4.66 8.29 1.11
N TYR A 75 -3.67 9.00 0.58
CA TYR A 75 -3.07 10.15 1.26
C TYR A 75 -3.12 11.37 0.34
N GLU A 76 -3.85 12.39 0.79
CA GLU A 76 -3.80 13.73 0.21
C GLU A 76 -2.61 14.46 0.86
N GLY A 77 -1.57 14.74 0.06
CA GLY A 77 -0.47 15.58 0.51
C GLY A 77 -0.94 17.03 0.64
N GLU A 78 -0.51 17.73 1.69
CA GLU A 78 -0.68 19.19 1.73
C GLU A 78 0.04 19.78 0.52
N GLY A 79 -0.73 20.39 -0.39
CA GLY A 79 -0.24 20.98 -1.65
C GLY A 79 0.67 22.19 -1.48
#